data_AF-A0AAD3TVK4-F1
#
_entry.id   AF-A0AAD3TVK4-F1
#
_cell.length_a   1.000
_cell.length_b   1.000
_cell.length_c   1.000
_cell.angle_alpha   90.00
_cell.angle_beta   90.00
_cell.angle_gamma   90.00
#
_symmetry.space_group_name_H-M   'P 1'
#
loop_
_entity.id
_entity.type
_entity.pdbx_description
1 polymer ?
#
loop_
_entity_poly.entity_id
_entity_poly.type
_entity_poly.pdbx_seq_one_letter_code
_entity_poly.pdbx_strand_id
1 'polypeptide(L)'
;MEPYSSIKVAYNELPAFKPLIPTTALPTIALVSLVLAFALVFFMTTQSSRKFNATEVPIALLAAALAGAGTVALFCTVGVNV
;
A
#
# COMPACT_ATOMS: atom_id res chain seq x y z
N MET A 1 -37.80 12.58 2.54
CA MET A 1 -36.57 13.11 3.18
C MET A 1 -36.65 12.73 4.64
N GLU A 2 -35.82 11.81 5.13
CA GLU A 2 -35.78 11.53 6.57
C GLU A 2 -35.24 12.75 7.34
N PRO A 3 -35.79 13.06 8.52
CA PRO A 3 -35.35 14.22 9.29
C PRO A 3 -33.93 13.99 9.84
N TYR A 4 -33.10 15.04 9.82
CA TYR A 4 -31.71 15.02 10.31
C TYR A 4 -31.56 14.45 11.74
N SER A 5 -32.58 14.63 12.59
CA SER A 5 -32.63 14.08 13.94
C SER A 5 -32.53 12.55 13.97
N SER A 6 -33.20 11.85 13.05
CA SER A 6 -33.17 10.38 12.96
C SER A 6 -31.79 9.87 12.54
N ILE A 7 -31.14 10.54 11.59
CA ILE A 7 -29.80 10.17 11.12
C ILE A 7 -28.74 10.40 12.21
N LYS A 8 -28.89 11.47 13.01
CA LYS A 8 -27.98 11.77 14.13
C LYS A 8 -28.04 10.71 15.23
N VAL A 9 -29.23 10.21 15.56
CA VAL A 9 -29.40 9.14 16.53
C VAL A 9 -28.74 7.86 16.03
N ALA A 10 -29.00 7.47 14.78
CA ALA A 10 -28.37 6.30 14.18
C ALA A 10 -26.84 6.42 14.17
N TYR A 11 -26.27 7.56 13.77
CA TYR A 11 -24.82 7.79 13.74
C TYR A 11 -24.15 7.60 15.11
N ASN A 12 -24.78 8.05 16.20
CA ASN A 12 -24.22 7.92 17.54
C ASN A 12 -24.20 6.48 18.07
N GLU A 13 -25.00 5.57 17.49
CA GLU A 13 -24.99 4.16 17.87
C GLU A 13 -23.92 3.36 17.13
N LEU A 14 -23.32 3.94 16.08
CA LEU A 14 -22.24 3.25 15.36
C LEU A 14 -20.92 3.30 16.15
N PRO A 15 -20.16 2.19 16.16
CA PRO A 15 -18.85 2.17 16.77
C PRO A 15 -17.89 3.11 16.05
N ALA A 16 -16.95 3.68 16.81
CA ALA A 16 -15.90 4.53 16.27
C ALA A 16 -15.09 3.78 15.19
N PHE A 17 -14.71 4.50 14.14
CA PHE A 17 -13.93 3.94 13.04
C PHE A 17 -12.61 3.37 13.56
N LYS A 18 -12.39 2.08 13.28
CA LYS A 18 -11.13 1.39 13.54
C LYS A 18 -10.40 1.20 12.21
N PRO A 19 -9.25 1.85 12.00
CA PRO A 19 -8.49 1.67 10.76
C PRO A 19 -7.98 0.23 10.68
N LEU A 20 -8.02 -0.34 9.47
CA LEU A 20 -7.53 -1.70 9.20
C LEU A 20 -6.03 -1.83 9.46
N ILE A 21 -5.28 -0.74 9.24
CA ILE A 21 -3.82 -0.68 9.42
C ILE A 21 -3.52 0.40 10.47
N PRO A 22 -2.89 0.06 11.60
CA PRO A 22 -2.51 1.05 12.60
C PRO A 22 -1.38 1.94 12.08
N THR A 23 -1.46 3.22 12.41
CA THR A 23 -0.50 4.25 11.92
C THR A 23 0.93 3.99 12.37
N THR A 24 1.12 3.30 13.49
CA THR A 24 2.44 2.92 14.02
C THR A 24 3.14 1.85 13.20
N ALA A 25 2.41 1.02 12.44
CA ALA A 25 2.98 -0.04 11.60
C ALA A 25 3.26 0.42 10.16
N LEU A 26 2.68 1.55 9.73
CA LEU A 26 2.89 2.12 8.40
C LEU A 26 4.37 2.32 8.03
N PRO A 27 5.27 2.86 8.89
CA PRO A 27 6.65 3.12 8.49
C PRO A 27 7.45 1.84 8.26
N THR A 28 7.19 0.80 9.05
CA THR A 28 7.81 -0.51 8.85
C THR A 28 7.31 -1.19 7.59
N ILE A 29 6.01 -1.09 7.28
CA ILE A 29 5.44 -1.65 6.05
C ILE A 29 6.00 -0.93 4.82
N ALA A 30 6.08 0.41 4.87
CA ALA A 30 6.67 1.21 3.80
C ALA A 30 8.11 0.79 3.53
N LEU A 31 8.95 0.71 4.57
CA LEU A 31 10.37 0.36 4.43
C LEU A 31 10.54 -1.05 3.85
N VAL A 32 9.86 -2.05 4.42
CA VAL A 32 9.97 -3.44 3.94
C VAL A 32 9.51 -3.55 2.50
N SER A 33 8.35 -2.96 2.15
CA SER A 33 7.80 -3.03 0.80
C SER A 33 8.70 -2.34 -0.22
N LEU A 34 9.26 -1.17 0.10
CA LEU A 34 10.14 -0.43 -0.81
C LEU A 34 11.49 -1.13 -1.00
N VAL A 35 12.08 -1.66 0.07
CA VAL A 35 13.36 -2.40 -0.01
C VAL A 35 13.18 -3.67 -0.83
N LEU A 36 12.08 -4.40 -0.65
CA LEU A 36 11.81 -5.60 -1.45
C LEU A 36 11.57 -5.25 -2.92
N ALA A 37 10.80 -4.20 -3.20
CA ALA A 37 10.59 -3.71 -4.55
C ALA A 37 11.90 -3.29 -5.22
N PHE A 38 12.74 -2.54 -4.51
CA PHE A 38 14.07 -2.15 -4.99
C PHE A 38 14.95 -3.37 -5.27
N ALA A 39 15.01 -4.33 -4.36
CA ALA A 39 15.80 -5.55 -4.54
C ALA A 39 15.33 -6.39 -5.74
N LEU A 40 14.02 -6.53 -5.92
CA LEU A 40 13.44 -7.25 -7.06
C LEU A 40 13.77 -6.54 -8.38
N VAL A 41 13.50 -5.24 -8.48
CA VAL A 41 13.83 -4.45 -9.68
C VAL A 41 15.33 -4.50 -9.96
N PHE A 42 16.16 -4.32 -8.94
CA PHE A 42 17.61 -4.43 -9.05
C PHE A 42 18.03 -5.81 -9.56
N PHE A 43 17.48 -6.90 -9.00
CA PHE A 43 17.80 -8.25 -9.46
C PHE A 43 17.47 -8.43 -10.95
N MET A 44 16.30 -7.95 -11.39
CA MET A 44 15.90 -8.02 -12.80
C MET A 44 16.81 -7.20 -13.72
N THR A 45 17.17 -5.97 -13.31
CA THR A 45 18.03 -5.10 -14.13
C THR A 45 19.47 -5.56 -14.16
N THR A 46 19.93 -6.25 -13.10
CA THR A 46 21.30 -6.79 -13.01
C THR A 46 21.46 -8.10 -13.76
N GLN A 47 20.38 -8.89 -13.90
CA GLN A 47 20.38 -10.12 -14.66
C GLN A 47 20.39 -9.81 -16.18
N SER A 48 21.60 -9.75 -16.76
CA SER A 48 21.83 -9.52 -18.20
C SER A 48 21.45 -10.75 -19.04
N SER A 49 20.19 -11.18 -18.98
CA SER A 49 19.65 -12.17 -19.90
C SER A 49 19.18 -11.44 -21.15
N ARG A 50 19.94 -11.55 -22.25
CA ARG A 50 19.67 -10.91 -23.56
C ARG A 50 18.36 -11.41 -24.24
N LYS A 51 17.56 -12.23 -23.56
CA LYS A 51 16.37 -12.88 -24.08
C LYS A 51 15.22 -12.67 -23.10
N PHE A 52 14.11 -12.15 -23.60
CA PHE A 52 12.85 -12.03 -22.89
C PHE A 52 12.44 -13.39 -22.34
N ASN A 53 12.27 -13.48 -21.02
CA ASN A 53 11.82 -14.69 -20.34
C ASN A 53 10.44 -14.42 -19.74
N ALA A 54 9.43 -15.24 -20.08
CA ALA A 54 8.06 -15.05 -19.60
C ALA A 54 7.93 -15.10 -18.06
N THR A 55 8.91 -15.69 -17.37
CA THR A 55 9.00 -15.69 -15.91
C THR A 55 9.31 -14.32 -15.30
N GLU A 56 9.78 -13.36 -16.10
CA GLU A 56 10.07 -11.99 -15.67
C GLU A 56 8.81 -11.15 -15.46
N VAL A 57 7.74 -11.44 -16.20
CA VAL A 57 6.45 -10.73 -16.14
C VAL A 57 5.82 -10.78 -14.73
N PRO A 58 5.65 -11.94 -14.08
CA PRO A 58 5.07 -11.98 -12.73
C PRO A 58 5.97 -11.31 -11.68
N ILE A 59 7.30 -11.37 -11.86
CA ILE A 59 8.25 -10.72 -10.95
C ILE A 59 8.15 -9.20 -11.06
N ALA A 60 8.07 -8.68 -12.28
CA ALA A 60 7.85 -7.26 -12.55
C ALA A 60 6.50 -6.77 -12.01
N LEU A 61 5.44 -7.57 -12.14
CA LEU A 61 4.12 -7.27 -11.57
C LEU A 61 4.14 -7.21 -10.04
N LEU A 62 4.79 -8.19 -9.40
CA LEU A 62 4.99 -8.20 -7.94
C LEU A 62 5.80 -6.99 -7.48
N ALA A 63 6.89 -6.67 -8.17
CA ALA A 63 7.71 -5.51 -7.86
C ALA A 63 6.93 -4.19 -8.00
N ALA A 64 6.12 -4.06 -9.05
CA ALA A 64 5.26 -2.90 -9.26
C ALA A 64 4.17 -2.76 -8.17
N ALA A 65 3.54 -3.87 -7.78
CA ALA A 65 2.54 -3.88 -6.72
C ALA A 65 3.15 -3.49 -5.37
N LEU A 66 4.33 -4.01 -5.02
CA LEU A 66 5.03 -3.64 -3.79
C LEU A 66 5.56 -2.21 -3.82
N ALA A 67 6.01 -1.72 -4.97
CA ALA A 67 6.41 -0.33 -5.13
C ALA A 67 5.22 0.60 -4.91
N GLY A 68 4.06 0.33 -5.53
CA GLY A 68 2.84 1.12 -5.35
C GLY A 68 2.29 1.10 -3.92
N ALA A 69 2.20 -0.08 -3.30
CA ALA A 69 1.76 -0.20 -1.91
C ALA A 69 2.75 0.49 -0.95
N GLY A 70 4.05 0.37 -1.21
CA GLY A 70 5.11 0.97 -0.42
C GLY A 70 5.12 2.51 -0.50
N THR A 71 4.88 3.08 -1.68
CA THR A 71 4.80 4.54 -1.81
C THR A 71 3.57 5.10 -1.12
N VAL A 72 2.38 4.49 -1.28
CA VAL A 72 1.17 4.91 -0.53
C VAL A 72 1.42 4.86 0.97
N ALA A 73 2.01 3.77 1.47
CA ALA A 73 2.37 3.67 2.89
C ALA A 73 3.35 4.77 3.32
N LEU A 74 4.36 5.09 2.50
CA LEU A 74 5.32 6.17 2.77
C LEU A 74 4.65 7.56 2.80
N PHE A 75 3.72 7.83 1.89
CA PHE A 75 2.98 9.10 1.89
C PHE A 75 2.08 9.22 3.13
N CYS A 76 1.47 8.11 3.55
CA CYS A 76 0.70 8.08 4.80
C CYS A 76 1.59 8.25 6.04
N THR A 77 2.87 7.86 6.02
CA THR A 77 3.76 8.06 7.18
C THR A 77 4.20 9.51 7.36
N VAL A 78 4.38 10.24 6.26
CA VAL A 78 4.73 11.68 6.29
C VAL A 78 3.51 12.59 6.48
N GLY A 79 2.31 12.02 6.62
CA GLY A 79 1.09 12.76 6.92
C GLY A 79 0.37 13.36 5.70
N VAL A 80 0.74 12.95 4.49
CA VAL A 80 0.07 13.40 3.24
C VAL A 80 -1.30 12.74 3.07
N ASN A 81 -1.59 11.66 3.82
CA ASN A 81 -2.89 10.95 3.93
C ASN A 81 -3.74 11.02 2.64
N VAL A 82 -3.45 10.10 1.72
CA VAL A 82 -4.19 9.88 0.48
C VAL A 82 -5.50 9.14 0.70
#